data_AF-A0A1Y5HQK6-F1
#
_entry.id   AF-A0A1Y5HQK6-F1
#
_cell.length_a   1.000
_cell.length_b   1.000
_cell.length_c   1.000
_cell.angle_alpha   90.00
_cell.angle_beta   90.00
_cell.angle_gamma   90.00
#
_symmetry.space_group_name_H-M   'P 1'
#
loop_
_entity.id
_entity.type
_entity.pdbx_description
1 polymer ?
#
loop_
_entity_poly.entity_id
_entity_poly.type
_entity_poly.pdbx_seq_one_letter_code
_entity_poly.pdbx_strand_id
1 'polypeptide(L)'
;MECSLDSGSQIEVGDCVARTDEHVEKALGFALDQAMLAAKDLDQVTGRQVAVPALNQGQAAWEAYRAAHCTYAGATYGGGSGAGIATRSCWVTVGRTRVEQLMLFADQ
;
A
#
# COMPACT_ATOMS: atom_id res chain seq x y z
N MET A 1 8.88 3.94 -11.59
CA MET A 1 9.29 4.10 -13.00
C MET A 1 9.90 2.77 -13.49
N GLU A 2 9.12 1.67 -13.38
CA GLU A 2 9.56 0.30 -13.74
C GLU A 2 8.74 -0.22 -14.93
N CYS A 3 7.42 0.03 -14.94
CA CYS A 3 6.51 -0.32 -16.03
C CYS A 3 6.58 0.60 -17.26
N SER A 4 7.48 1.60 -17.27
CA SER A 4 7.65 2.55 -18.38
C SER A 4 9.04 2.43 -19.04
N LEU A 5 9.87 1.50 -18.57
CA LEU A 5 11.24 1.31 -19.06
C LEU A 5 11.29 0.51 -20.37
N ASP A 6 10.34 -0.41 -20.58
CA ASP A 6 10.00 -0.91 -21.90
C ASP A 6 9.02 0.06 -22.53
N SER A 7 9.31 0.54 -23.74
CA SER A 7 8.56 1.55 -24.51
C SER A 7 7.16 1.07 -24.94
N GLY A 8 6.34 0.64 -23.99
CA GLY A 8 5.04 0.03 -24.23
C GLY A 8 3.94 1.05 -24.48
N SER A 9 2.92 0.61 -25.21
CA SER A 9 1.63 1.31 -25.34
C SER A 9 1.00 1.56 -23.97
N GLN A 10 0.03 2.48 -23.88
CA GLN A 10 -0.69 2.73 -22.62
C GLN A 10 -1.39 1.47 -22.06
N ILE A 11 -1.73 0.51 -22.93
CA ILE A 11 -2.29 -0.78 -22.53
C ILE A 11 -1.24 -1.62 -21.80
N GLU A 12 -0.06 -1.78 -22.40
CA GLU A 12 1.03 -2.57 -21.80
C GLU A 12 1.51 -1.97 -20.48
N VAL A 13 1.60 -0.64 -20.42
CA VAL A 13 1.91 0.08 -19.17
C VAL A 13 0.81 -0.17 -18.13
N GLY A 14 -0.46 -0.06 -18.51
CA GLY A 14 -1.60 -0.33 -17.62
C GLY A 14 -1.60 -1.75 -17.06
N ASP A 15 -1.36 -2.74 -17.90
CA ASP A 15 -1.30 -4.16 -17.51
C ASP A 15 -0.12 -4.45 -16.57
N CYS A 16 1.05 -3.85 -16.84
CA CYS A 16 2.20 -3.96 -15.94
C CYS A 16 1.88 -3.37 -14.57
N VAL A 17 1.35 -2.14 -14.52
CA VAL A 17 1.02 -1.48 -13.25
C VAL A 17 -0.07 -2.26 -12.51
N ALA A 18 -1.04 -2.86 -13.21
CA ALA A 18 -2.04 -3.74 -12.62
C ALA A 18 -1.43 -4.96 -11.91
N ARG A 19 -0.52 -5.69 -12.58
CA ARG A 19 0.18 -6.83 -11.97
C ARG A 19 1.06 -6.42 -10.80
N THR A 20 1.77 -5.30 -10.92
CA THR A 20 2.59 -4.79 -9.82
C THR A 20 1.73 -4.43 -8.61
N ASP A 21 0.59 -3.78 -8.83
CA ASP A 21 -0.36 -3.42 -7.77
C ASP A 21 -0.88 -4.67 -7.05
N GLU A 22 -1.28 -5.72 -7.77
CA GLU A 22 -1.68 -6.99 -7.17
C GLU A 22 -0.59 -7.62 -6.30
N HIS A 23 0.67 -7.56 -6.72
CA HIS A 23 1.79 -8.04 -5.91
C HIS A 23 2.00 -7.20 -4.65
N VAL A 24 1.87 -5.87 -4.76
CA VAL A 24 1.96 -4.96 -3.61
C VAL A 24 0.82 -5.18 -2.62
N GLU A 25 -0.42 -5.39 -3.09
CA GLU A 25 -1.55 -5.69 -2.22
C GLU A 25 -1.34 -6.98 -1.43
N LYS A 26 -0.82 -8.04 -2.08
CA LYS A 26 -0.47 -9.29 -1.41
C LYS A 26 0.63 -9.07 -0.35
N ALA A 27 1.67 -8.32 -0.69
CA ALA A 27 2.74 -7.99 0.25
C ALA A 27 2.24 -7.16 1.43
N LEU A 28 1.31 -6.22 1.18
CA LEU A 28 0.71 -5.38 2.20
C LEU A 28 -0.14 -6.19 3.17
N GLY A 29 -0.99 -7.10 2.67
CA GLY A 29 -1.75 -8.02 3.51
C GLY A 29 -0.83 -8.88 4.38
N PHE A 30 0.21 -9.49 3.78
CA PHE A 30 1.19 -10.27 4.51
C PHE A 30 1.90 -9.46 5.61
N ALA A 31 2.42 -8.28 5.28
CA ALA A 31 3.13 -7.44 6.24
C ALA A 31 2.23 -6.95 7.38
N LEU A 32 0.95 -6.64 7.09
CA LEU A 32 -0.03 -6.28 8.11
C LEU A 32 -0.31 -7.45 9.06
N ASP A 33 -0.45 -8.67 8.52
CA ASP A 33 -0.63 -9.86 9.34
C ASP A 33 0.57 -10.09 10.28
N GLN A 34 1.81 -9.94 9.78
CA GLN A 34 3.01 -10.05 10.62
C GLN A 34 3.06 -8.97 11.70
N ALA A 35 2.82 -7.71 11.35
CA ALA A 35 2.77 -6.61 12.31
C ALA A 35 1.67 -6.81 13.37
N MET A 36 0.54 -7.38 12.97
CA MET A 36 -0.56 -7.69 13.87
C MET A 36 -0.22 -8.82 14.84
N LEU A 37 0.55 -9.82 14.41
CA LEU A 37 1.07 -10.86 15.30
C LEU A 37 2.01 -10.27 16.36
N ALA A 38 2.96 -9.41 15.95
CA ALA A 38 3.86 -8.73 16.88
C ALA A 38 3.10 -7.83 17.87
N ALA A 39 2.11 -7.07 17.39
CA ALA A 39 1.27 -6.23 18.26
C ALA A 39 0.47 -7.05 19.28
N LYS A 40 -0.07 -8.22 18.87
CA LYS A 40 -0.77 -9.14 19.78
C LYS A 40 0.15 -9.70 20.84
N ASP A 41 1.36 -10.10 20.47
CA ASP A 41 2.35 -10.63 21.42
C ASP A 41 2.74 -9.56 22.44
N LEU A 42 3.01 -8.33 21.99
CA LEU A 42 3.30 -7.20 22.87
C LEU A 42 2.15 -6.91 23.85
N ASP A 43 0.92 -6.86 23.36
CA ASP A 43 -0.26 -6.65 24.21
C ASP A 43 -0.42 -7.77 25.25
N GLN A 44 -0.14 -9.02 24.87
CA GLN A 44 -0.19 -10.18 25.74
C GLN A 44 0.91 -10.16 26.82
N VAL A 45 2.16 -9.92 26.43
CA VAL A 45 3.31 -9.89 27.35
C VAL A 45 3.20 -8.74 28.35
N THR A 46 2.70 -7.59 27.90
CA THR A 46 2.53 -6.41 28.78
C THR A 46 1.23 -6.42 29.58
N GLY A 47 0.26 -7.25 29.18
CA GLY A 47 -1.09 -7.26 29.75
C GLY A 47 -1.91 -6.00 29.43
N ARG A 48 -1.52 -5.23 28.40
CA ARG A 48 -2.19 -3.98 28.00
C ARG A 48 -2.69 -4.14 26.57
N GLN A 49 -3.98 -3.95 26.31
CA GLN A 49 -4.55 -4.03 24.97
C GLN A 49 -4.49 -2.67 24.25
N VAL A 50 -3.31 -2.28 23.76
CA VAL A 50 -3.10 -0.94 23.19
C VAL A 50 -2.47 -0.97 21.80
N ALA A 51 -1.58 -1.92 21.52
CA ALA A 51 -0.87 -2.00 20.24
C ALA A 51 -1.78 -2.47 19.12
N VAL A 52 -2.60 -3.50 19.33
CA VAL A 52 -3.54 -4.01 18.31
C VAL A 52 -4.57 -2.94 17.90
N PRO A 53 -5.28 -2.26 18.83
CA PRO A 53 -6.18 -1.18 18.45
C PRO A 53 -5.48 -0.03 17.73
N ALA A 54 -4.29 0.37 18.16
CA ALA A 54 -3.53 1.45 17.55
C ALA A 54 -3.09 1.11 16.12
N LEU A 55 -2.61 -0.12 15.89
CA LEU A 55 -2.21 -0.58 14.55
C LEU A 55 -3.42 -0.62 13.61
N ASN A 56 -4.56 -1.15 14.06
CA ASN A 56 -5.79 -1.16 13.28
C ASN A 56 -6.25 0.27 12.91
N GLN A 57 -6.25 1.19 13.87
CA GLN A 57 -6.62 2.58 13.61
C GLN A 57 -5.65 3.25 12.63
N GLY A 58 -4.34 3.06 12.82
CA GLY A 58 -3.32 3.60 11.94
C GLY A 58 -3.42 3.06 10.52
N GLN A 59 -3.73 1.77 10.37
CA GLN A 59 -3.93 1.14 9.06
C GLN A 59 -5.16 1.71 8.33
N ALA A 60 -6.30 1.84 9.02
CA ALA A 60 -7.51 2.43 8.44
C ALA A 60 -7.28 3.90 8.02
N ALA A 61 -6.57 4.68 8.85
CA ALA A 61 -6.22 6.06 8.51
C ALA A 61 -5.29 6.14 7.29
N TRP A 62 -4.32 5.23 7.20
CA TRP A 62 -3.42 5.14 6.05
C TRP A 62 -4.18 4.77 4.76
N GLU A 63 -5.15 3.86 4.81
CA GLU A 63 -5.98 3.50 3.66
C GLU A 63 -6.80 4.69 3.15
N ALA A 64 -7.39 5.47 4.07
CA ALA A 64 -8.10 6.70 3.73
C ALA A 64 -7.16 7.74 3.08
N TYR A 65 -5.94 7.90 3.63
CA TYR A 65 -4.91 8.74 3.03
C TYR A 65 -4.54 8.27 1.62
N ARG A 66 -4.24 6.98 1.44
CA ARG A 66 -3.85 6.39 0.15
C ARG A 66 -4.94 6.65 -0.90
N ALA A 67 -6.21 6.44 -0.56
CA ALA A 67 -7.33 6.68 -1.45
C ALA A 67 -7.40 8.16 -1.88
N ALA A 68 -7.39 9.09 -0.94
CA ALA A 68 -7.47 10.52 -1.23
C ALA A 68 -6.25 11.03 -2.01
N HIS A 69 -5.05 10.66 -1.58
CA HIS A 69 -3.79 11.07 -2.19
C HIS A 69 -3.68 10.57 -3.63
N CYS A 70 -3.98 9.30 -3.88
CA CYS A 70 -3.84 8.73 -5.22
C CYS A 70 -5.00 9.10 -6.15
N THR A 71 -6.17 9.49 -5.62
CA THR A 71 -7.22 10.13 -6.42
C THR A 71 -6.72 11.45 -7.01
N TYR A 72 -6.01 12.27 -6.22
CA TYR A 72 -5.40 13.50 -6.72
C TYR A 72 -4.34 13.20 -7.79
N ALA A 73 -3.48 12.21 -7.58
CA ALA A 73 -2.47 11.80 -8.58
C ALA A 73 -3.10 11.38 -9.92
N GLY A 74 -4.25 10.72 -9.91
CA GLY A 74 -5.01 10.45 -11.14
C GLY A 74 -5.60 11.71 -11.78
N ALA A 75 -6.14 12.61 -10.96
CA ALA A 75 -6.78 13.83 -11.43
C ALA A 75 -5.81 14.77 -12.19
N THR A 76 -4.51 14.75 -11.88
CA THR A 76 -3.51 15.57 -12.59
C THR A 76 -3.34 15.20 -14.07
N TYR A 77 -3.89 14.06 -14.51
CA TYR A 77 -3.85 13.60 -15.90
C TYR A 77 -5.10 13.99 -16.72
N GLY A 78 -6.11 14.61 -16.11
CA GLY A 78 -7.29 15.12 -16.83
C GLY A 78 -8.26 14.06 -17.36
N GLY A 79 -8.04 12.76 -17.07
CA GLY A 79 -8.94 11.65 -17.40
C GLY A 79 -8.32 10.55 -18.26
N GLY A 80 -9.17 9.66 -18.80
CA GLY A 80 -8.76 8.55 -19.67
C GLY A 80 -7.91 7.48 -18.99
N SER A 81 -7.28 6.62 -19.81
CA SER A 81 -6.37 5.56 -19.36
C SER A 81 -5.18 6.10 -18.55
N GLY A 82 -4.65 7.27 -18.90
CA GLY A 82 -3.56 7.92 -18.17
C GLY A 82 -3.89 8.19 -16.71
N ALA A 83 -5.09 8.67 -16.40
CA ALA A 83 -5.54 8.88 -15.02
C ALA A 83 -5.62 7.58 -14.22
N GLY A 84 -6.16 6.51 -14.82
CA GLY A 84 -6.23 5.19 -14.16
C GLY A 84 -4.84 4.61 -13.86
N ILE A 85 -3.93 4.70 -14.84
CA ILE A 85 -2.53 4.27 -14.69
C ILE A 85 -1.82 5.07 -13.60
N ALA A 86 -2.03 6.38 -13.54
CA ALA A 86 -1.42 7.26 -12.54
C ALA A 86 -1.93 6.96 -11.12
N THR A 87 -3.25 6.82 -10.93
CA THR A 87 -3.84 6.41 -9.64
C THR A 87 -3.23 5.11 -9.15
N ARG A 88 -3.15 4.11 -10.03
CA ARG A 88 -2.63 2.79 -9.66
C ARG A 88 -1.11 2.79 -9.43
N SER A 89 -0.36 3.60 -10.18
CA SER A 89 1.08 3.79 -9.93
C SER A 89 1.36 4.44 -8.57
N CYS A 90 0.50 5.37 -8.17
CA CYS A 90 0.54 5.98 -6.84
C CYS A 90 0.26 4.93 -5.74
N TRP A 91 -0.75 4.09 -5.94
CA TRP A 91 -1.06 2.97 -5.05
C TRP A 91 0.12 2.01 -4.84
N VAL A 92 0.79 1.59 -5.91
CA VAL A 92 2.00 0.77 -5.84
C VAL A 92 3.07 1.44 -4.98
N THR A 93 3.33 2.72 -5.21
CA THR A 93 4.41 3.46 -4.54
C THR A 93 4.12 3.60 -3.04
N VAL A 94 2.93 4.10 -2.69
CA VAL A 94 2.54 4.30 -1.29
C VAL A 94 2.39 2.96 -0.57
N GLY A 95 1.90 1.93 -1.26
CA GLY A 95 1.79 0.56 -0.74
C GLY A 95 3.14 -0.06 -0.39
N ARG A 96 4.16 0.08 -1.25
CA ARG A 96 5.52 -0.40 -0.95
C ARG A 96 6.12 0.24 0.30
N THR A 97 6.00 1.56 0.43
CA THR A 97 6.45 2.25 1.65
C THR A 97 5.72 1.76 2.89
N ARG A 98 4.42 1.46 2.78
CA ARG A 98 3.66 0.92 3.90
C ARG A 98 4.09 -0.50 4.26
N VAL A 99 4.38 -1.35 3.28
CA VAL A 99 4.96 -2.69 3.50
C VAL A 99 6.24 -2.58 4.33
N GLU A 100 7.16 -1.71 3.95
CA GLU A 100 8.41 -1.47 4.70
C GLU A 100 8.14 -1.06 6.15
N GLN A 101 7.22 -0.12 6.38
CA GLN A 101 6.84 0.31 7.73
C GLN A 101 6.20 -0.80 8.57
N LEU A 102 5.34 -1.61 7.97
CA LEU A 102 4.67 -2.72 8.66
C LEU A 102 5.67 -3.82 9.02
N MET A 103 6.61 -4.12 8.13
CA MET A 103 7.69 -5.08 8.44
C MET A 103 8.60 -4.57 9.56
N LEU A 104 8.90 -3.27 9.60
CA LEU A 104 9.61 -2.68 10.75
C LEU A 104 8.85 -2.84 12.06
N PHE A 105 7.50 -2.84 12.04
CA PHE A 105 6.71 -3.11 13.25
C PHE A 105 6.69 -4.58 13.63
N ALA A 106 6.80 -5.48 12.66
CA ALA A 106 6.81 -6.93 12.86
C ALA A 106 8.14 -7.43 13.48
N ASP A 107 9.25 -6.73 13.24
CA ASP A 107 10.59 -7.10 13.69
C ASP A 107 10.95 -6.54 15.09
N GLN A 108 9.98 -6.02 15.87
CA GLN A 108 10.20 -5.41 17.19
C GLN A 108 10.16 -6.40 18.36
#